data_AF-A0A956DE66-F1
#
_entry.id   AF-A0A956DE66-F1
#
_cell.length_a   1.000
_cell.length_b   1.000
_cell.length_c   1.000
_cell.angle_alpha   90.00
_cell.angle_beta   90.00
_cell.angle_gamma   90.00
#
_symmetry.space_group_name_H-M   'P 1'
#
loop_
_entity.id
_entity.type
_entity.pdbx_description
1 polymer ?
#
loop_
_entity_poly.entity_id
_entity_poly.type
_entity_poly.pdbx_seq_one_letter_code
_entity_poly.pdbx_strand_id
1 'polypeptide(L)'
;AWMSSDATKLNLVMDVAPDAGDAMSFGTSTVYAFHVNSSAGYGMAQTETLVRCQFYDEDAIECWAGDEYVTGDPSDPAGITSSSGRLRVFAGLRNDPFFFEFVGFSETLTAVRGAAGSLTFDENGCPALDEATSAALVGQLQSGAAGAAASDTFAGQNVLSLVVQIDDAVVTSGGDVLGVWASTHAAE
;
A
#
# COMPACT_ATOMS: atom_id res chain seq x y z
N ALA A 1 5.40 3.04 -2.39
CA ALA A 1 6.25 4.24 -2.46
C ALA A 1 7.05 4.23 -3.76
N TRP A 2 7.29 5.38 -4.37
CA TRP A 2 8.13 5.52 -5.58
C TRP A 2 8.72 6.93 -5.68
N MET A 3 9.87 7.07 -6.33
CA MET A 3 10.44 8.37 -6.65
C MET A 3 9.77 8.98 -7.89
N SER A 4 9.66 10.30 -7.97
CA SER A 4 9.38 11.00 -9.22
C SER A 4 10.44 10.67 -10.28
N SER A 5 10.11 10.87 -11.56
CA SER A 5 11.00 10.50 -12.68
C SER A 5 12.34 11.23 -12.67
N ASP A 6 12.40 12.41 -12.06
CA ASP A 6 13.61 13.22 -11.86
C ASP A 6 14.32 12.93 -10.52
N ALA A 7 13.80 11.98 -9.74
CA ALA A 7 14.28 11.58 -8.42
C ALA A 7 14.33 12.70 -7.36
N THR A 8 13.63 13.82 -7.58
CA THR A 8 13.61 14.94 -6.61
C THR A 8 12.53 14.78 -5.54
N LYS A 9 11.57 13.87 -5.72
CA LYS A 9 10.46 13.66 -4.80
C LYS A 9 10.19 12.20 -4.53
N LEU A 10 9.95 11.86 -3.27
CA LEU A 10 9.43 10.59 -2.84
C LEU A 10 7.90 10.67 -2.70
N ASN A 11 7.19 9.75 -3.34
CA ASN A 11 5.74 9.57 -3.20
C ASN A 11 5.47 8.36 -2.31
N LEU A 12 4.63 8.56 -1.31
CA LEU A 12 4.21 7.61 -0.29
C LEU A 12 2.69 7.46 -0.38
N VAL A 13 2.20 6.23 -0.28
CA VAL A 13 0.76 5.93 -0.29
C VAL A 13 0.48 4.90 0.77
N MET A 14 -0.55 5.14 1.56
CA MET A 14 -1.14 4.19 2.50
C MET A 14 -2.61 4.04 2.18
N ASP A 15 -2.99 2.85 1.71
CA ASP A 15 -4.38 2.48 1.48
C ASP A 15 -4.91 1.79 2.74
N VAL A 16 -5.94 2.35 3.36
CA VAL A 16 -6.39 1.97 4.72
C VAL A 16 -7.75 1.28 4.75
N ALA A 17 -8.54 1.42 3.68
CA ALA A 17 -9.83 0.74 3.53
C ALA A 17 -10.07 0.38 2.05
N PRO A 18 -10.22 -0.91 1.72
CA PRO A 18 -10.69 -1.33 0.39
C PRO A 18 -12.20 -1.10 0.23
N ASP A 19 -12.67 -1.07 -1.01
CA ASP A 19 -14.08 -0.82 -1.38
C ASP A 19 -14.67 0.43 -0.71
N ALA A 20 -13.87 1.51 -0.69
CA ALA A 20 -14.21 2.72 0.03
C ALA A 20 -15.30 3.54 -0.66
N GLY A 21 -16.35 3.90 0.07
CA GLY A 21 -17.41 4.80 -0.38
C GLY A 21 -17.34 6.16 0.30
N ASP A 22 -18.20 7.09 -0.13
CA ASP A 22 -18.23 8.49 0.34
C ASP A 22 -18.44 8.66 1.87
N ALA A 23 -18.94 7.63 2.55
CA ALA A 23 -19.15 7.65 4.00
C ALA A 23 -17.94 7.17 4.82
N MET A 24 -16.87 6.67 4.18
CA MET A 24 -15.67 6.23 4.88
C MET A 24 -14.72 7.40 5.13
N SER A 25 -14.20 7.48 6.35
CA SER A 25 -13.26 8.51 6.77
C SER A 25 -12.08 7.92 7.55
N PHE A 26 -11.02 8.72 7.67
CA PHE A 26 -9.87 8.36 8.50
C PHE A 26 -10.22 8.44 9.98
N GLY A 27 -9.63 7.55 10.79
CA GLY A 27 -9.85 7.50 12.22
C GLY A 27 -9.19 8.69 12.93
N THR A 28 -9.97 9.45 13.69
CA THR A 28 -9.47 10.61 14.46
C THR A 28 -8.70 10.23 15.72
N SER A 29 -8.86 8.98 16.17
CA SER A 29 -8.07 8.37 17.25
C SER A 29 -6.87 7.56 16.74
N THR A 30 -6.48 7.76 15.47
CA THR A 30 -5.39 7.03 14.81
C THR A 30 -4.33 8.00 14.30
N VAL A 31 -3.07 7.69 14.56
CA VAL A 31 -1.91 8.32 13.95
C VAL A 31 -1.42 7.44 12.81
N TYR A 32 -1.26 8.03 11.63
CA TYR A 32 -0.78 7.37 10.42
C TYR A 32 0.68 7.77 10.20
N ALA A 33 1.57 6.80 10.08
CA ALA A 33 3.00 7.04 9.98
C ALA A 33 3.63 6.36 8.77
N PHE A 34 4.48 7.10 8.05
CA PHE A 34 5.47 6.54 7.14
C PHE A 34 6.85 6.70 7.74
N HIS A 35 7.61 5.62 7.78
CA HIS A 35 8.99 5.58 8.22
C HIS A 35 9.88 5.56 6.99
N VAL A 36 10.69 6.61 6.81
CA VAL A 36 11.64 6.71 5.69
C VAL A 36 13.05 6.65 6.25
N ASN A 37 13.71 5.52 6.04
CA ASN A 37 15.06 5.25 6.51
C ASN A 37 16.06 5.47 5.39
N SER A 38 16.89 6.51 5.48
CA SER A 38 17.97 6.76 4.52
C SER A 38 19.30 6.16 4.99
N SER A 39 20.09 5.68 4.04
CA SER A 39 21.40 5.08 4.29
C SER A 39 22.33 5.26 3.09
N ALA A 40 23.64 5.19 3.34
CA ALA A 40 24.66 5.22 2.28
C ALA A 40 24.70 3.93 1.43
N GLY A 41 24.01 2.86 1.84
CA GLY A 41 24.01 1.57 1.17
C GLY A 41 23.19 0.51 1.91
N TYR A 42 22.88 -0.61 1.23
CA TYR A 42 22.16 -1.74 1.84
C TYR A 42 22.90 -2.30 3.07
N GLY A 43 22.18 -2.47 4.18
CA GLY A 43 22.74 -2.99 5.44
C GLY A 43 23.60 -2.00 6.22
N MET A 44 23.70 -0.74 5.78
CA MET A 44 24.42 0.32 6.48
C MET A 44 23.54 0.97 7.56
N ALA A 45 24.16 1.77 8.43
CA ALA A 45 23.45 2.57 9.42
C ALA A 45 22.38 3.45 8.75
N GLN A 46 21.22 3.55 9.39
CA GLN A 46 20.05 4.25 8.87
C GLN A 46 19.75 5.51 9.68
N THR A 47 19.32 6.55 8.99
CA THR A 47 18.73 7.76 9.58
C THR A 47 17.25 7.77 9.23
N GLU A 48 16.38 7.83 10.23
CA GLU A 48 14.93 7.86 10.02
C GLU A 48 14.40 9.29 9.93
N THR A 49 13.62 9.56 8.88
CA THR A 49 12.65 10.66 8.83
C THR A 49 11.26 10.05 9.00
N LEU A 50 10.59 10.39 10.10
CA LEU A 50 9.21 10.01 10.35
C LEU A 50 8.26 11.02 9.69
N VAL A 51 7.42 10.55 8.78
CA VAL A 51 6.25 11.29 8.31
C VAL A 51 5.06 10.88 9.16
N ARG A 52 4.52 11.78 9.96
CA ARG A 52 3.37 11.51 10.85
C ARG A 52 2.19 12.35 10.41
N CYS A 53 1.01 11.75 10.33
CA CYS A 53 -0.25 12.42 10.02
C CYS A 53 -1.33 12.04 11.03
N GLN A 54 -2.14 13.02 11.44
CA GLN A 54 -3.28 12.83 12.33
C GLN A 54 -4.49 13.60 11.79
N PHE A 55 -5.65 12.94 11.81
CA PHE A 55 -6.92 13.54 11.44
C PHE A 55 -7.67 13.97 12.70
N TYR A 56 -8.36 15.12 12.62
CA TYR A 56 -9.23 15.61 13.68
C TYR A 56 -10.71 15.48 13.30
N ASP A 57 -11.00 15.52 12.00
CA ASP A 57 -12.27 15.20 11.36
C ASP A 57 -12.02 14.91 9.86
N GLU A 58 -13.08 14.91 9.03
CA GLU A 58 -12.99 14.64 7.59
C GLU A 58 -12.27 15.74 6.78
N ASP A 59 -12.27 16.98 7.28
CA ASP A 59 -11.75 18.17 6.60
C ASP A 59 -10.51 18.75 7.31
N ALA A 60 -9.96 18.04 8.30
CA ALA A 60 -8.85 18.53 9.10
C ALA A 60 -7.79 17.45 9.35
N ILE A 61 -6.61 17.67 8.77
CA ILE A 61 -5.39 16.89 9.02
C ILE A 61 -4.25 17.80 9.50
N GLU A 62 -3.31 17.23 10.25
CA GLU A 62 -1.97 17.77 10.43
C GLU A 62 -0.95 16.69 10.06
N CYS A 63 0.10 17.06 9.31
CA CYS A 63 1.20 16.19 8.97
C CYS A 63 2.56 16.86 9.19
N TRP A 64 3.54 16.06 9.65
CA TRP A 64 4.92 16.47 9.90
C TRP A 64 5.90 15.57 9.17
N ALA A 65 7.01 16.13 8.68
CA ALA A 65 8.14 15.37 8.17
C ALA A 65 9.45 16.16 8.33
N GLY A 66 10.30 15.79 9.29
CA GLY A 66 11.44 16.62 9.67
C GLY A 66 10.97 18.01 10.15
N ASP A 67 11.47 19.07 9.53
CA ASP A 67 11.04 20.46 9.79
C ASP A 67 9.81 20.89 8.97
N GLU A 68 9.31 20.02 8.09
CA GLU A 68 8.12 20.32 7.28
C GLU A 68 6.83 20.07 8.05
N TYR A 69 5.85 20.93 7.81
CA TYR A 69 4.54 20.89 8.43
C TYR A 69 3.45 21.35 7.46
N VAL A 70 2.32 20.64 7.45
CA VAL A 70 1.13 21.03 6.70
C VAL A 70 -0.14 20.70 7.49
N THR A 71 -1.15 21.56 7.36
CA THR A 71 -2.47 21.37 7.95
C THR A 71 -3.55 21.92 7.04
N GLY A 72 -4.77 21.40 7.16
CA GLY A 72 -5.94 21.85 6.42
C GLY A 72 -6.82 20.69 5.95
N ASP A 73 -7.67 20.98 4.98
CA ASP A 73 -8.54 20.02 4.30
C ASP A 73 -7.76 19.25 3.22
N PRO A 74 -7.56 17.93 3.37
CA PRO A 74 -6.77 17.13 2.44
C PRO A 74 -7.57 16.56 1.25
N SER A 75 -8.87 16.88 1.12
CA SER A 75 -9.79 16.27 0.16
C SER A 75 -9.60 16.72 -1.29
N ASP A 76 -9.04 17.92 -1.52
CA ASP A 76 -8.72 18.39 -2.87
C ASP A 76 -7.66 17.47 -3.51
N PRO A 77 -7.90 16.85 -4.69
CA PRO A 77 -6.91 16.04 -5.39
C PRO A 77 -5.56 16.75 -5.67
N ALA A 78 -5.55 18.08 -5.71
CA ALA A 78 -4.35 18.90 -5.77
C ALA A 78 -3.53 18.88 -4.47
N GLY A 79 -4.10 18.45 -3.35
CA GLY A 79 -3.46 18.29 -2.05
C GLY A 79 -3.08 19.61 -1.38
N ILE A 80 -2.94 19.56 -0.06
CA ILE A 80 -2.41 20.66 0.74
C ILE A 80 -0.88 20.61 0.73
N THR A 81 -0.24 21.78 0.70
CA THR A 81 1.23 21.87 0.62
C THR A 81 1.75 22.75 1.75
N SER A 82 2.82 22.30 2.40
CA SER A 82 3.62 23.06 3.37
C SER A 82 4.09 24.40 2.80
N SER A 83 4.42 25.35 3.68
CA SER A 83 4.86 26.69 3.29
C SER A 83 6.14 26.71 2.43
N SER A 84 6.99 25.70 2.59
CA SER A 84 8.22 25.54 1.82
C SER A 84 8.00 24.93 0.43
N GLY A 85 6.86 24.28 0.20
CA GLY A 85 6.58 23.48 -0.99
C GLY A 85 7.06 22.02 -0.95
N ARG A 86 7.78 21.61 0.11
CA ARG A 86 8.53 20.34 0.14
C ARG A 86 7.74 19.16 0.68
N LEU A 87 6.65 19.41 1.39
CA LEU A 87 5.68 18.40 1.83
C LEU A 87 4.31 18.73 1.25
N ARG A 88 3.70 17.75 0.57
CA ARG A 88 2.33 17.82 0.01
C ARG A 88 1.54 16.59 0.40
N VAL A 89 0.29 16.77 0.81
CA VAL A 89 -0.57 15.71 1.34
C VAL A 89 -1.94 15.75 0.67
N PHE A 90 -2.48 14.57 0.37
CA PHE A 90 -3.86 14.34 -0.05
C PHE A 90 -4.41 13.17 0.76
N ALA A 91 -5.70 13.23 1.09
CA ALA A 91 -6.40 12.12 1.71
C ALA A 91 -7.82 12.03 1.16
N GLY A 92 -8.22 10.84 0.72
CA GLY A 92 -9.54 10.62 0.14
C GLY A 92 -9.58 9.41 -0.78
N LEU A 93 -10.66 9.29 -1.54
CA LEU A 93 -10.88 8.16 -2.44
C LEU A 93 -9.90 8.18 -3.62
N ARG A 94 -9.35 7.01 -3.93
CA ARG A 94 -8.59 6.73 -5.16
C ARG A 94 -9.09 5.42 -5.74
N ASN A 95 -8.95 5.26 -7.06
CA ASN A 95 -9.19 3.97 -7.70
C ASN A 95 -8.24 2.94 -7.08
N ASP A 96 -8.76 1.75 -6.78
CA ASP A 96 -7.95 0.64 -6.29
C ASP A 96 -6.89 0.26 -7.34
N PRO A 97 -5.59 0.36 -7.03
CA PRO A 97 -4.54 -0.05 -7.95
C PRO A 97 -4.31 -1.57 -7.96
N PHE A 98 -4.98 -2.34 -7.10
CA PHE A 98 -4.82 -3.77 -6.98
C PHE A 98 -5.60 -4.52 -8.06
N PHE A 99 -4.89 -4.91 -9.12
CA PHE A 99 -5.43 -5.80 -10.14
C PHE A 99 -5.43 -7.25 -9.62
N PHE A 100 -6.62 -7.84 -9.40
CA PHE A 100 -6.70 -9.22 -8.95
C PHE A 100 -7.96 -9.95 -9.40
N GLU A 101 -7.78 -11.16 -9.94
CA GLU A 101 -8.87 -12.12 -10.19
C GLU A 101 -9.16 -12.91 -8.90
N PHE A 102 -9.90 -12.27 -7.98
CA PHE A 102 -10.20 -12.83 -6.66
C PHE A 102 -11.10 -14.06 -6.73
N VAL A 103 -12.04 -14.11 -7.70
CA VAL A 103 -12.99 -15.22 -7.82
C VAL A 103 -12.26 -16.48 -8.27
N GLY A 104 -11.50 -16.39 -9.37
CA GLY A 104 -10.68 -17.50 -9.87
C GLY A 104 -9.66 -18.00 -8.85
N PHE A 105 -9.02 -17.08 -8.12
CA PHE A 105 -8.13 -17.44 -7.01
C PHE A 105 -8.86 -18.21 -5.90
N SER A 106 -10.04 -17.76 -5.48
CA SER A 106 -10.84 -18.39 -4.42
C SER A 106 -11.33 -19.79 -4.82
N GLU A 107 -11.72 -19.97 -6.09
CA GLU A 107 -12.06 -21.28 -6.66
C GLU A 107 -10.84 -22.21 -6.68
N THR A 108 -9.67 -21.69 -7.07
CA THR A 108 -8.40 -22.45 -7.07
C THR A 108 -8.04 -22.89 -5.65
N LEU A 109 -8.14 -22.00 -4.66
CA LEU A 109 -7.91 -22.33 -3.25
C LEU A 109 -8.85 -23.43 -2.76
N THR A 110 -10.13 -23.37 -3.16
CA THR A 110 -11.13 -24.40 -2.83
C THR A 110 -10.76 -25.75 -3.45
N ALA A 111 -10.36 -25.76 -4.72
CA ALA A 111 -9.92 -26.99 -5.41
C ALA A 111 -8.68 -27.60 -4.75
N VAL A 112 -7.65 -26.78 -4.47
CA VAL A 112 -6.41 -27.22 -3.81
C VAL A 112 -6.71 -27.77 -2.41
N ARG A 113 -7.51 -27.08 -1.59
CA ARG A 113 -7.90 -27.56 -0.26
C ARG A 113 -8.70 -28.86 -0.31
N GLY A 114 -9.59 -29.01 -1.30
CA GLY A 114 -10.34 -30.25 -1.53
C GLY A 114 -9.43 -31.42 -1.91
N ALA A 115 -8.39 -31.18 -2.69
CA ALA A 115 -7.42 -32.19 -3.10
C ALA A 115 -6.36 -32.49 -2.02
N ALA A 116 -6.08 -31.54 -1.11
CA ALA A 116 -4.96 -31.62 -0.17
C ALA A 116 -4.94 -32.92 0.65
N GLY A 117 -6.10 -33.42 1.07
CA GLY A 117 -6.18 -34.68 1.85
C GLY A 117 -5.75 -35.94 1.10
N SER A 118 -5.67 -35.90 -0.24
CA SER A 118 -5.18 -37.01 -1.07
C SER A 118 -3.76 -36.83 -1.58
N LEU A 119 -3.10 -35.71 -1.25
CA LEU A 119 -1.73 -35.42 -1.68
C LEU A 119 -0.71 -35.99 -0.68
N THR A 120 0.43 -36.44 -1.20
CA THR A 120 1.60 -36.75 -0.38
C THR A 120 2.43 -35.50 -0.26
N PHE A 121 2.84 -35.14 0.95
CA PHE A 121 3.69 -33.97 1.22
C PHE A 121 5.10 -34.43 1.58
N ASP A 122 6.10 -33.66 1.17
CA ASP A 122 7.48 -33.85 1.63
C ASP A 122 7.70 -33.31 3.06
N GLU A 123 8.92 -33.45 3.58
CA GLU A 123 9.29 -32.97 4.92
C GLU A 123 9.16 -31.44 5.08
N ASN A 124 9.17 -30.69 3.97
CA ASN A 124 8.99 -29.23 3.96
C ASN A 124 7.52 -28.83 3.80
N GLY A 125 6.60 -29.78 3.69
CA GLY A 125 5.17 -29.52 3.50
C GLY A 125 4.81 -29.13 2.05
N CYS A 126 5.66 -29.45 1.07
CA CYS A 126 5.34 -29.27 -0.35
C CYS A 126 4.60 -30.51 -0.90
N PRO A 127 3.45 -30.37 -1.55
CA PRO A 127 2.74 -31.51 -2.14
C PRO A 127 3.48 -32.05 -3.37
N ALA A 128 3.55 -33.36 -3.50
CA ALA A 128 3.95 -34.02 -4.74
C ALA A 128 2.81 -33.91 -5.76
N LEU A 129 3.04 -33.13 -6.83
CA LEU A 129 2.10 -32.95 -7.93
C LEU A 129 2.74 -33.50 -9.21
N ASP A 130 1.97 -34.25 -10.00
CA ASP A 130 2.37 -34.57 -11.36
C ASP A 130 2.18 -33.36 -12.30
N GLU A 131 2.79 -33.43 -13.48
CA GLU A 131 2.77 -32.34 -14.46
C GLU A 131 1.34 -31.98 -14.88
N ALA A 132 0.46 -32.98 -15.05
CA ALA A 132 -0.92 -32.77 -15.46
C ALA A 132 -1.71 -32.00 -14.39
N THR A 133 -1.57 -32.38 -13.13
CA THR A 133 -2.21 -31.70 -11.99
C THR A 133 -1.66 -30.28 -11.83
N SER A 134 -0.35 -30.11 -11.93
CA SER A 134 0.27 -28.78 -11.89
C SER A 134 -0.25 -27.88 -13.01
N ALA A 135 -0.32 -28.39 -14.25
CA ALA A 135 -0.83 -27.64 -15.39
C ALA A 135 -2.30 -27.25 -15.22
N ALA A 136 -3.13 -28.14 -14.68
CA ALA A 136 -4.54 -27.86 -14.40
C ALA A 136 -4.70 -26.75 -13.34
N LEU A 137 -3.96 -26.82 -12.23
CA LEU A 137 -4.02 -25.81 -11.15
C LEU A 137 -3.49 -24.45 -11.60
N VAL A 138 -2.41 -24.42 -12.39
CA VAL A 138 -1.89 -23.16 -12.99
C VAL A 138 -2.90 -22.58 -13.98
N GLY A 139 -3.50 -23.42 -14.83
CA GLY A 139 -4.54 -22.98 -15.76
C GLY A 139 -5.77 -22.41 -15.05
N GLN A 140 -6.19 -23.04 -13.94
CA GLN A 140 -7.29 -22.55 -13.12
C GLN A 140 -6.96 -21.21 -12.45
N LEU A 141 -5.74 -21.04 -11.92
CA LEU A 141 -5.27 -19.78 -11.34
C LEU A 141 -5.24 -18.63 -12.35
N GLN A 142 -5.10 -18.94 -13.63
CA GLN A 142 -5.12 -17.99 -14.75
C GLN A 142 -6.51 -17.73 -15.32
N SER A 143 -7.55 -18.34 -14.74
CA SER A 143 -8.94 -18.23 -15.21
C SER A 143 -9.82 -17.49 -14.21
N GLY A 144 -10.89 -16.88 -14.70
CA GLY A 144 -11.98 -16.38 -13.88
C GLY A 144 -12.94 -17.50 -13.48
N ALA A 145 -14.06 -17.10 -12.88
CA ALA A 145 -15.09 -18.03 -12.38
C ALA A 145 -15.44 -19.13 -13.38
N ALA A 146 -15.42 -20.38 -12.94
CA ALA A 146 -15.74 -21.57 -13.73
C ALA A 146 -14.95 -21.69 -15.06
N GLY A 147 -13.70 -21.20 -15.10
CA GLY A 147 -12.84 -21.27 -16.27
C GLY A 147 -13.08 -20.16 -17.31
N ALA A 148 -13.79 -19.10 -16.94
CA ALA A 148 -13.94 -17.91 -17.78
C ALA A 148 -12.59 -17.20 -17.99
N ALA A 149 -12.55 -16.21 -18.88
CA ALA A 149 -11.39 -15.33 -18.99
C ALA A 149 -11.17 -14.59 -17.66
N ALA A 150 -9.91 -14.51 -17.22
CA ALA A 150 -9.57 -13.76 -16.02
C ALA A 150 -9.94 -12.28 -16.17
N SER A 151 -10.46 -11.71 -15.11
CA SER A 151 -10.87 -10.32 -15.00
C SER A 151 -10.39 -9.72 -13.68
N ASP A 152 -10.26 -8.41 -13.63
CA ASP A 152 -10.00 -7.73 -12.37
C ASP A 152 -11.30 -7.66 -11.56
N THR A 153 -11.37 -8.43 -10.47
CA THR A 153 -12.55 -8.47 -9.59
C THR A 153 -12.74 -7.14 -8.86
N PHE A 154 -11.67 -6.39 -8.64
CA PHE A 154 -11.72 -5.09 -7.95
C PHE A 154 -11.84 -3.92 -8.92
N ALA A 155 -12.03 -4.19 -10.22
CA ALA A 155 -12.18 -3.14 -11.22
C ALA A 155 -13.30 -2.15 -10.87
N GLY A 156 -12.94 -0.87 -10.79
CA GLY A 156 -13.87 0.22 -10.50
C GLY A 156 -14.17 0.42 -9.02
N GLN A 157 -13.55 -0.36 -8.12
CA GLN A 157 -13.59 -0.09 -6.69
C GLN A 157 -12.64 1.04 -6.33
N ASN A 158 -12.94 1.69 -5.21
CA ASN A 158 -12.07 2.69 -4.62
C ASN A 158 -11.37 2.12 -3.38
N VAL A 159 -10.26 2.75 -3.03
CA VAL A 159 -9.58 2.64 -1.75
C VAL A 159 -9.57 4.01 -1.08
N LEU A 160 -9.62 4.02 0.25
CA LEU A 160 -9.34 5.23 1.03
C LEU A 160 -7.81 5.36 1.18
N SER A 161 -7.24 6.42 0.61
CA SER A 161 -5.79 6.57 0.51
C SER A 161 -5.29 7.84 1.19
N LEU A 162 -4.22 7.72 1.98
CA LEU A 162 -3.37 8.82 2.40
C LEU A 162 -2.15 8.87 1.48
N VAL A 163 -2.01 9.97 0.74
CA VAL A 163 -0.93 10.18 -0.23
C VAL A 163 -0.05 11.33 0.24
N VAL A 164 1.25 11.09 0.33
CA VAL A 164 2.25 12.10 0.70
C VAL A 164 3.30 12.18 -0.41
N GLN A 165 3.59 13.39 -0.87
CA GLN A 165 4.76 13.68 -1.68
C GLN A 165 5.71 14.54 -0.86
N ILE A 166 6.97 14.14 -0.80
CA ILE A 166 8.02 14.81 -0.04
C ILE A 166 9.27 14.98 -0.88
N ASP A 167 9.90 16.15 -0.82
CA ASP A 167 11.18 16.38 -1.51
C ASP A 167 12.27 15.48 -0.90
N ASP A 168 13.13 14.96 -1.77
CA ASP A 168 14.18 13.99 -1.42
C ASP A 168 15.12 14.53 -0.32
N ALA A 169 15.47 15.83 -0.39
CA ALA A 169 16.32 16.51 0.57
C ALA A 169 15.81 16.45 2.02
N VAL A 170 14.51 16.18 2.25
CA VAL A 170 13.94 16.02 3.60
C VAL A 170 14.17 14.60 4.16
N VAL A 171 14.40 13.63 3.28
CA VAL A 171 14.42 12.20 3.63
C VAL A 171 15.76 11.50 3.37
N THR A 172 16.72 12.14 2.70
CA THR A 172 18.02 11.55 2.31
C THR A 172 19.19 11.92 3.21
N SER A 173 18.95 12.42 4.42
CA SER A 173 20.01 12.87 5.34
C SER A 173 21.02 11.77 5.73
N GLY A 174 20.63 10.49 5.68
CA GLY A 174 21.50 9.33 5.87
C GLY A 174 22.13 8.76 4.58
N GLY A 175 21.74 9.25 3.40
CA GLY A 175 22.19 8.79 2.08
C GLY A 175 21.04 8.46 1.11
N ASP A 176 21.38 8.12 -0.13
CA ASP A 176 20.42 8.02 -1.24
C ASP A 176 19.65 6.69 -1.29
N VAL A 177 19.97 5.72 -0.44
CA VAL A 177 19.24 4.44 -0.35
C VAL A 177 18.13 4.56 0.69
N LEU A 178 16.88 4.45 0.23
CA LEU A 178 15.69 4.59 1.07
C LEU A 178 15.03 3.24 1.36
N GLY A 179 14.78 2.96 2.64
CA GLY A 179 13.87 1.92 3.11
C GLY A 179 12.58 2.55 3.63
N VAL A 180 11.43 2.09 3.14
CA VAL A 180 10.13 2.69 3.48
C VAL A 180 9.19 1.63 4.04
N TRP A 181 8.55 1.94 5.16
CA TRP A 181 7.44 1.17 5.71
C TRP A 181 6.42 2.10 6.37
N ALA A 182 5.23 1.57 6.67
CA ALA A 182 4.13 2.34 7.23
C ALA A 182 3.57 1.67 8.49
N SER A 183 3.01 2.46 9.38
CA SER A 183 2.32 1.98 10.58
C SER A 183 1.15 2.87 10.98
N THR A 184 0.25 2.32 11.79
CA THR A 184 -0.82 3.04 12.45
C THR A 184 -0.74 2.82 13.97
N HIS A 185 -1.01 3.88 14.73
CA HIS A 185 -0.96 3.86 16.20
C HIS A 185 -2.20 4.53 16.77
N ALA A 186 -2.56 4.21 18.02
CA ALA A 186 -3.54 5.01 18.74
C ALA A 186 -3.02 6.45 18.92
N ALA A 187 -3.89 7.44 18.77
CA ALA A 187 -3.59 8.82 19.13
C ALA A 187 -3.44 8.94 20.66
N GLU A 188 -2.43 9.69 21.11
CA GLU A 188 -2.21 10.03 22.52
C GLU A 188 -3.10 11.18 23.00
#